data_AF-A0A2V7CUC2-F1
#
_entry.id   AF-A0A2V7CUC2-F1
#
_cell.length_a   1.000
_cell.length_b   1.000
_cell.length_c   1.000
_cell.angle_alpha   90.00
_cell.angle_beta   90.00
_cell.angle_gamma   90.00
#
_symmetry.space_group_name_H-M   'P 1'
#
loop_
_entity.id
_entity.type
_entity.pdbx_description
1 polymer ?
#
loop_
_entity_poly.entity_id
_entity_poly.type
_entity_poly.pdbx_seq_one_letter_code
_entity_poly.pdbx_strand_id
1 'polypeptide(L)'
;MGRDGLVLDGVIILFYFVVITAIGLYMGRREKTLNDFALGGRRVPWWAVMASIIAAETSAATFLGAPGEGYTKQSLAYVQLVLGLIIGRVIVGHVFLKPYFAYKVYTVYDYLGIRFGPWTKGYV
;
A
#
# COMPACT_ATOMS: atom_id res chain seq x y z
N MET A 1 -27.00 -4.68 23.41
CA MET A 1 -26.42 -5.66 22.47
C MET A 1 -26.54 -7.03 23.12
N GLY A 2 -27.31 -7.94 22.54
CA GLY A 2 -27.46 -9.30 23.08
C GLY A 2 -26.15 -10.08 22.96
N ARG A 3 -25.93 -11.03 23.88
CA ARG A 3 -24.73 -11.89 23.91
C ARG A 3 -24.52 -12.61 22.56
N ASP A 4 -25.61 -12.86 21.84
CA ASP A 4 -25.65 -13.51 20.53
C ASP A 4 -25.00 -12.65 19.42
N GLY A 5 -25.09 -11.32 19.52
CA GLY A 5 -24.44 -10.41 18.58
C GLY A 5 -22.92 -10.43 18.69
N LEU A 6 -22.40 -10.47 19.92
CA LEU A 6 -20.95 -10.54 20.18
C LEU A 6 -20.33 -11.85 19.69
N VAL A 7 -21.08 -12.96 19.80
CA VAL A 7 -20.64 -14.26 19.28
C VAL A 7 -20.58 -14.23 17.75
N LEU A 8 -21.59 -13.66 17.10
CA LEU A 8 -21.62 -13.52 15.64
C LEU A 8 -20.45 -12.64 15.14
N ASP A 9 -20.23 -11.49 15.77
CA ASP A 9 -19.12 -10.58 15.43
C ASP A 9 -17.76 -11.28 15.61
N GLY A 10 -17.59 -12.01 16.72
CA GLY A 10 -16.38 -12.78 16.99
C GLY A 10 -16.10 -13.84 15.91
N VAL A 11 -17.14 -14.55 15.46
CA VAL A 11 -17.02 -15.54 14.38
C VAL A 11 -16.61 -14.88 13.06
N ILE A 12 -17.19 -13.72 12.72
CA ILE A 12 -16.85 -12.99 11.49
C ILE A 12 -15.39 -12.54 11.51
N ILE A 13 -14.92 -12.00 12.64
CA ILE A 13 -13.52 -11.57 12.80
C ILE A 13 -12.57 -12.77 12.67
N LEU A 14 -12.87 -13.89 13.34
CA LEU A 14 -12.05 -15.10 13.25
C LEU A 14 -11.99 -15.62 11.81
N PHE A 15 -13.13 -15.66 11.12
CA PHE A 15 -13.20 -16.08 9.73
C PHE A 15 -12.35 -15.18 8.82
N TYR A 16 -12.41 -13.86 9.01
CA TYR A 16 -11.58 -12.91 8.27
C TYR A 16 -10.09 -13.22 8.44
N PHE A 17 -9.61 -13.42 9.68
CA PHE A 17 -8.21 -13.77 9.93
C PHE A 17 -7.80 -15.09 9.28
N VAL A 18 -8.64 -16.12 9.38
CA VAL A 18 -8.37 -17.42 8.75
C VAL A 18 -8.24 -17.27 7.24
N VAL A 19 -9.14 -16.53 6.60
CA VAL A 19 -9.12 -16.31 5.15
C VAL A 19 -7.86 -15.57 4.71
N ILE A 20 -7.51 -14.44 5.35
CA ILE A 20 -6.34 -13.66 4.95
C ILE A 20 -5.03 -14.45 5.16
N THR A 21 -4.93 -15.21 6.26
CA THR A 21 -3.76 -16.05 6.53
C THR A 21 -3.66 -17.20 5.55
N ALA A 22 -4.78 -17.86 5.22
CA ALA A 22 -4.81 -18.92 4.22
C ALA A 22 -4.38 -18.43 2.83
N ILE A 23 -4.86 -17.24 2.41
CA ILE A 23 -4.44 -16.61 1.15
C ILE A 23 -2.94 -16.31 1.17
N GLY A 24 -2.43 -15.72 2.26
CA GLY A 24 -1.01 -15.41 2.41
C GLY A 24 -0.12 -16.66 2.32
N LEU A 25 -0.50 -17.73 3.01
CA LEU A 25 0.21 -19.02 2.96
C LEU A 25 0.14 -19.67 1.58
N TYR A 26 -1.00 -19.57 0.90
CA TYR A 26 -1.17 -20.13 -0.43
C TYR A 26 -0.31 -19.40 -1.47
N MET A 27 -0.27 -18.07 -1.44
CA MET A 27 0.53 -17.28 -2.37
C MET A 27 2.03 -17.38 -2.06
N GLY A 28 2.43 -17.41 -0.78
CA GLY A 28 3.84 -17.56 -0.38
C GLY A 28 4.49 -18.86 -0.86
N ARG A 29 3.71 -19.89 -1.22
CA ARG A 29 4.23 -21.17 -1.75
C ARG A 29 4.76 -21.09 -3.19
N ARG A 30 4.46 -20.02 -3.93
CA ARG A 30 4.77 -19.91 -5.36
C ARG A 30 5.99 -19.04 -5.68
N GLU A 31 6.55 -18.37 -4.68
CA GLU A 31 7.64 -17.41 -4.84
C GLU A 31 9.01 -18.11 -4.78
N LYS A 32 9.73 -18.16 -5.91
CA LYS A 32 11.04 -18.84 -6.00
C LYS A 32 12.23 -17.88 -6.16
N THR A 33 11.98 -16.61 -6.45
CA THR A 33 13.03 -15.63 -6.75
C THR A 33 12.67 -14.27 -6.17
N LEU A 34 13.67 -13.47 -5.78
CA LEU A 34 13.47 -12.13 -5.24
C LEU A 34 12.65 -11.22 -6.17
N ASN A 35 12.76 -11.40 -7.49
CA ASN A 35 11.97 -10.65 -8.47
C ASN A 35 10.47 -11.02 -8.42
N ASP A 36 10.15 -12.29 -8.18
CA ASP A 36 8.76 -12.72 -8.05
C ASP A 36 8.19 -12.19 -6.72
N PHE A 37 8.95 -12.30 -5.63
CA PHE A 37 8.52 -11.85 -4.31
C PHE A 37 8.42 -10.31 -4.19
N ALA A 38 9.41 -9.56 -4.68
CA ALA A 38 9.49 -8.11 -4.52
C ALA A 38 8.74 -7.33 -5.62
N LEU A 39 8.63 -7.87 -6.83
CA LEU A 39 8.02 -7.18 -7.98
C LEU A 39 6.78 -7.91 -8.54
N GLY A 40 6.33 -9.01 -7.93
CA GLY A 40 5.21 -9.81 -8.43
C GLY A 40 5.45 -10.33 -9.85
N GLY A 41 6.73 -10.58 -10.20
CA GLY A 41 7.16 -10.95 -11.54
C GLY A 41 6.87 -9.89 -12.62
N ARG A 42 6.52 -8.65 -12.25
CA ARG A 42 6.04 -7.56 -13.12
C ARG A 42 4.82 -7.94 -13.97
N ARG A 43 4.03 -8.93 -13.55
CA ARG A 43 2.84 -9.43 -14.25
C ARG A 43 1.53 -9.07 -13.55
N VAL A 44 1.61 -8.37 -12.42
CA VAL A 44 0.44 -7.95 -11.65
C VAL A 44 -0.35 -6.93 -12.46
N PRO A 45 -1.66 -7.13 -12.69
CA PRO A 45 -2.45 -6.19 -13.45
C PRO A 45 -2.57 -4.85 -12.70
N TRP A 46 -2.62 -3.76 -13.43
CA TRP A 46 -2.56 -2.40 -12.87
C TRP A 46 -3.63 -2.14 -11.80
N TRP A 47 -4.84 -2.68 -11.95
CA TRP A 47 -5.92 -2.51 -10.97
C TRP A 47 -5.59 -3.19 -9.63
N ALA A 48 -4.91 -4.33 -9.64
CA ALA A 48 -4.48 -5.02 -8.42
C ALA A 48 -3.34 -4.25 -7.73
N VAL A 49 -2.44 -3.65 -8.52
CA VAL A 49 -1.39 -2.75 -7.99
C VAL A 49 -2.03 -1.53 -7.32
N MET A 50 -3.01 -0.89 -7.97
CA MET A 50 -3.72 0.25 -7.38
C MET A 50 -4.46 -0.11 -6.09
N ALA A 51 -5.16 -1.25 -6.07
CA ALA A 51 -5.83 -1.74 -4.87
C ALA A 51 -4.83 -1.99 -3.71
N SER A 52 -3.66 -2.57 -4.01
CA SER A 52 -2.61 -2.79 -3.03
C SER A 52 -2.05 -1.48 -2.47
N ILE A 53 -1.86 -0.45 -3.30
CA ILE A 53 -1.37 0.86 -2.85
C ILE A 53 -2.38 1.49 -1.89
N ILE A 54 -3.67 1.51 -2.26
CA ILE A 54 -4.72 2.06 -1.41
C ILE A 54 -4.81 1.29 -0.09
N ALA A 55 -4.72 -0.04 -0.13
CA ALA A 55 -4.74 -0.87 1.06
C ALA A 55 -3.54 -0.60 1.99
N ALA A 56 -2.35 -0.37 1.45
CA ALA A 56 -1.15 -0.07 2.23
C ALA A 56 -1.19 1.32 2.88
N GLU A 57 -1.87 2.28 2.25
CA GLU A 57 -1.99 3.66 2.76
C GLU A 57 -3.16 3.85 3.71
N THR A 58 -4.23 3.06 3.54
CA THR A 58 -5.44 3.18 4.37
C THR A 58 -5.12 2.69 5.78
N SER A 59 -5.09 3.64 6.72
CA SER A 59 -4.84 3.37 8.12
C SER A 59 -6.03 3.77 8.99
N ALA A 60 -6.03 3.32 10.25
CA ALA A 60 -7.01 3.75 11.25
C ALA A 60 -7.07 5.28 11.39
N ALA A 61 -5.94 5.97 11.16
CA ALA A 61 -5.86 7.42 11.19
C ALA A 61 -6.75 8.06 10.12
N THR A 62 -6.79 7.52 8.90
CA THR A 62 -7.68 8.04 7.85
C THR A 62 -9.14 7.71 8.14
N PHE A 63 -9.40 6.48 8.59
CA PHE A 63 -10.77 5.98 8.81
C PHE A 63 -11.49 6.70 9.96
N LEU A 64 -10.77 7.00 11.05
CA LEU A 64 -11.31 7.72 12.20
C LEU A 64 -11.07 9.23 12.09
N GLY A 65 -9.93 9.64 11.52
CA GLY A 65 -9.50 11.04 11.46
C GLY A 65 -10.29 11.87 10.46
N ALA A 66 -10.65 11.34 9.29
CA ALA A 66 -11.45 12.08 8.32
C ALA A 66 -12.85 12.48 8.85
N PRO A 67 -13.67 11.55 9.40
CA PRO A 67 -14.95 11.93 10.01
C PRO A 67 -14.76 12.74 11.29
N GLY A 68 -13.71 12.47 12.08
CA GLY A 68 -13.41 13.24 13.30
C GLY A 68 -13.10 14.71 13.01
N GLU A 69 -12.27 14.98 12.00
CA GLU A 69 -11.93 16.34 11.55
C GLU A 69 -13.16 17.03 10.93
N GLY A 70 -13.93 16.31 10.12
CA GLY A 70 -15.16 16.83 9.50
C GLY A 70 -16.25 17.16 10.53
N TYR A 71 -16.39 16.35 11.59
CA TYR A 71 -17.35 16.59 12.66
C TYR A 71 -16.92 17.74 13.58
N THR A 72 -15.63 17.76 13.98
CA THR A 72 -15.14 18.72 14.99
C THR A 72 -14.86 20.10 14.40
N LYS A 73 -14.22 20.14 13.22
CA LYS A 73 -13.72 21.39 12.62
C LYS A 73 -14.50 21.82 11.38
N GLN A 74 -15.46 21.01 10.92
CA GLN A 74 -16.21 21.25 9.67
C GLN A 74 -15.28 21.57 8.48
N SER A 75 -14.10 20.95 8.48
CA SER A 75 -13.00 21.27 7.56
C SER A 75 -12.93 20.26 6.42
N LEU A 76 -12.62 20.76 5.22
CA LEU A 76 -12.33 19.96 4.04
C LEU A 76 -10.83 19.62 3.88
N ALA A 77 -10.04 19.78 4.94
CA ALA A 77 -8.59 19.53 4.91
C ALA A 77 -8.23 18.13 4.38
N TYR A 78 -8.96 17.09 4.78
CA TYR A 78 -8.74 15.73 4.26
C TYR A 78 -9.04 15.62 2.76
N VAL A 79 -10.07 16.32 2.26
CA VAL A 79 -10.39 16.35 0.82
C VAL A 79 -9.27 17.05 0.05
N GLN A 80 -8.79 18.19 0.55
CA GLN A 80 -7.67 18.91 -0.06
C GLN A 80 -6.39 18.06 -0.07
N LEU A 81 -6.10 17.34 1.02
CA LEU A 81 -4.97 16.43 1.13
C LEU A 81 -5.07 15.31 0.09
N VAL A 82 -6.24 14.66 -0.02
CA VAL A 82 -6.48 13.59 -1.01
C VAL A 82 -6.30 14.11 -2.44
N LEU A 83 -6.82 15.30 -2.77
CA LEU A 83 -6.61 15.90 -4.10
C LEU A 83 -5.13 16.18 -4.37
N GLY A 84 -4.41 16.71 -3.37
CA GLY A 84 -2.96 16.92 -3.46
C GLY A 84 -2.19 15.63 -3.69
N LEU A 85 -2.57 14.54 -3.01
CA LEU A 85 -1.97 13.21 -3.20
C LEU A 85 -2.23 12.66 -4.61
N ILE A 86 -3.44 12.82 -5.16
CA ILE A 86 -3.75 12.37 -6.52
C ILE A 86 -2.84 13.09 -7.53
N ILE A 87 -2.75 14.43 -7.44
CA ILE A 87 -1.90 15.22 -8.33
C ILE A 87 -0.43 14.82 -8.16
N GLY A 88 0.03 14.71 -6.91
CA GLY A 88 1.39 14.30 -6.58
C GLY A 88 1.74 12.92 -7.17
N ARG A 89 0.83 11.95 -7.10
CA ARG A 89 1.02 10.61 -7.68
C ARG A 89 1.13 10.64 -9.19
N VAL A 90 0.31 11.44 -9.88
CA VAL A 90 0.40 11.58 -11.34
C VAL A 90 1.76 12.14 -11.74
N ILE A 91 2.22 13.19 -11.04
CA ILE A 91 3.53 13.80 -11.30
C ILE A 91 4.67 12.81 -11.03
N VAL A 92 4.67 12.18 -9.85
CA VAL A 92 5.70 11.21 -9.47
C VAL A 92 5.71 10.01 -10.42
N GLY A 93 4.53 9.48 -10.76
CA GLY A 93 4.39 8.41 -11.74
C GLY A 93 4.92 8.81 -13.11
N HIS A 94 4.67 10.03 -13.58
CA HIS A 94 5.18 10.46 -14.88
C HIS A 94 6.71 10.62 -14.90
N VAL A 95 7.30 11.13 -13.81
CA VAL A 95 8.73 11.45 -13.72
C VAL A 95 9.58 10.23 -13.38
N PHE A 96 9.19 9.44 -12.37
CA PHE A 96 10.03 8.40 -11.79
C PHE A 96 9.78 6.99 -12.35
N LEU A 97 8.59 6.74 -12.93
CA LEU A 97 8.27 5.41 -13.44
C LEU A 97 9.18 5.02 -14.62
N LYS A 98 9.47 5.96 -15.54
CA LYS A 98 10.36 5.71 -16.69
C LYS A 98 11.77 5.28 -16.25
N PRO A 99 12.49 6.03 -15.38
CA PRO A 99 13.77 5.59 -14.83
C PRO A 99 13.71 4.25 -14.09
N TYR A 100 12.67 4.01 -13.27
CA TYR A 100 12.59 2.79 -12.46
C TYR A 100 12.51 1.52 -13.32
N PHE A 101 11.73 1.59 -14.40
CA PHE A 101 11.66 0.49 -15.37
C PHE A 101 12.93 0.36 -16.22
N ALA A 102 13.57 1.46 -16.61
CA ALA A 102 14.80 1.46 -17.41
C ALA A 102 15.99 0.84 -16.66
N TYR A 103 16.20 1.26 -15.40
CA TYR A 103 17.31 0.77 -14.56
C TYR A 103 16.99 -0.56 -13.84
N LYS A 104 15.78 -1.10 -14.03
CA LYS A 104 15.30 -2.35 -13.41
C LYS A 104 15.56 -2.43 -11.89
N VAL A 105 15.41 -1.30 -11.21
CA VAL A 105 15.64 -1.19 -9.76
C VAL A 105 14.54 -1.91 -8.97
N TYR A 106 14.89 -2.41 -7.78
CA TYR A 106 13.94 -3.04 -6.86
C TYR A 106 13.43 -2.05 -5.82
N THR A 107 14.27 -1.11 -5.40
CA THR A 107 13.95 -0.08 -4.42
C THR A 107 14.17 1.32 -4.98
N VAL A 108 13.54 2.33 -4.37
CA VAL A 108 13.84 3.74 -4.65
C VAL A 108 15.30 4.05 -4.36
N TYR A 109 15.87 3.42 -3.33
CA TYR A 109 17.27 3.61 -2.92
C TYR A 109 18.27 3.07 -3.94
N ASP A 110 17.94 2.00 -4.66
CA ASP A 110 18.77 1.53 -5.76
C ASP A 110 18.89 2.59 -6.86
N TYR A 111 17.80 3.30 -7.16
CA TYR A 111 17.84 4.40 -8.12
C TYR A 111 18.66 5.58 -7.61
N LEU A 112 18.52 5.93 -6.33
CA LEU A 112 19.34 6.98 -5.71
C LEU A 112 20.83 6.61 -5.75
N GLY A 113 21.17 5.36 -5.48
CA GLY A 113 22.54 4.85 -5.58
C GLY A 113 23.14 4.98 -6.98
N ILE A 114 22.35 4.72 -8.03
CA ILE A 114 22.78 4.90 -9.42
C ILE A 114 22.94 6.38 -9.76
N ARG A 115 22.04 7.24 -9.27
CA ARG A 115 22.01 8.67 -9.64
C ARG A 115 22.99 9.54 -8.87
N PHE A 116 23.20 9.26 -7.58
CA PHE A 116 23.96 10.08 -6.63
C PHE A 116 25.15 9.35 -6.01
N GLY A 117 25.33 8.07 -6.30
CA GLY A 117 26.46 7.26 -5.86
C GLY A 117 26.17 6.36 -4.65
N PRO A 118 27.11 5.44 -4.33
CA PRO A 118 26.88 4.32 -3.40
C PRO A 118 26.50 4.74 -1.98
N TRP A 119 26.96 5.91 -1.54
CA TRP A 119 26.67 6.47 -0.21
C TRP A 119 25.18 6.63 0.04
N THR A 120 24.39 6.98 -0.97
CA THR A 120 22.93 7.16 -0.83
C THR A 120 22.14 5.85 -0.73
N LYS A 121 22.78 4.70 -0.97
CA LYS A 121 22.16 3.37 -0.85
C LYS A 121 22.21 2.83 0.59
N GLY A 122 23.18 3.25 1.40
CA GLY A 122 23.49 2.67 2.71
C GLY A 122 22.96 3.42 3.94
N TYR A 123 22.09 4.42 3.79
CA TYR A 123 21.51 5.17 4.92
C TYR A 123 20.24 4.50 5.50
N VAL A 124 20.25 3.16 5.58
CA VAL A 124 19.27 2.34 6.31
C VAL A 124 20.00 1.24 7.05
#